data_AF-A0A9W6HYN6-F1
#
_entry.id   AF-A0A9W6HYN6-F1
#
_cell.length_a   1.000
_cell.length_b   1.000
_cell.length_c   1.000
_cell.angle_alpha   90.00
_cell.angle_beta   90.00
_cell.angle_gamma   90.00
#
_symmetry.space_group_name_H-M   'P 1'
#
loop_
_entity.id
_entity.type
_entity.pdbx_description
1 polymer ?
#
loop_
_entity_poly.entity_id
_entity_poly.type
_entity_poly.pdbx_seq_one_letter_code
_entity_poly.pdbx_strand_id
1 'polypeptide(L)'
;MDTSGRLGGMTRSFEKVGVVGLGTMGAGIAEVFARAGLAVVGVEADPDALERGRGHLEASTGRAVAKGRLSEAEQAEILGRVTLTTSLEDLADADLVVEAIPEVMDFKRSLFTDLDRICKPSAVLATNTSSLSVTGIAATTTRPGQVVGMHFFNPAPIMKLVEVIHTVVTEDGLADEIAALARRLGKTPVSVGDRAGFVVNRLLLTYLNHAAVLLENGLATRDGIDAAMRLGVGLPMGPFALLDLIGLDTSYEVMCVLFQESRDRRHAPAPILRELVTAGLLGRKSGGGFYDGDEPASSRADGKPSVSSVAVLGEGADEFAARLADAGFKPGYADDADVVVALSHTPVIELAAQLPHPSRLVGLHLVGDKVAEVASTVLTSPDATRAVEGLVRIVGRTPVLCKDRAEFVVDALLYPYLNDAVRMYDSGYAGIEDIDAAMRLGCGYPAGPFEMLDALGLETVRDGLRALYAEYRDPAFAPAPLLDQLVTAGVRSIRDLP
;
A
#
# COMPACT_ATOMS: atom_id res chain seq x y z
N MET A 1 -10.75 17.16 -38.52
CA MET A 1 -11.61 16.10 -39.08
C MET A 1 -12.29 15.46 -37.88
N ASP A 2 -13.61 15.65 -37.86
CA ASP A 2 -14.64 15.14 -36.94
C ASP A 2 -14.23 14.68 -35.52
N THR A 3 -14.38 15.59 -34.54
CA THR A 3 -14.30 15.34 -33.10
C THR A 3 -15.70 15.31 -32.48
N SER A 4 -16.62 14.54 -33.03
CA SER A 4 -17.87 14.18 -32.33
C SER A 4 -17.57 12.99 -31.40
N GLY A 5 -17.25 13.29 -30.14
CA GLY A 5 -17.14 12.30 -29.09
C GLY A 5 -18.45 11.52 -28.96
N ARG A 6 -18.40 10.23 -29.28
CA ARG A 6 -19.43 9.29 -28.86
C ARG A 6 -19.35 9.17 -27.35
N LEU A 7 -20.24 9.86 -26.66
CA LEU A 7 -20.67 9.43 -25.32
C LEU A 7 -21.27 8.04 -25.52
N GLY A 8 -20.47 6.99 -25.28
CA GLY A 8 -20.93 5.61 -25.30
C GLY A 8 -22.00 5.45 -24.21
N GLY A 9 -23.27 5.42 -24.62
CA GLY A 9 -24.35 5.04 -23.72
C GLY A 9 -24.13 3.61 -23.24
N MET A 10 -24.39 3.33 -21.97
CA MET A 10 -24.35 1.97 -21.42
C MET A 10 -25.19 1.05 -22.32
N THR A 11 -24.56 0.06 -22.95
CA THR A 11 -25.26 -0.88 -23.83
C THR A 11 -25.80 -2.07 -23.04
N ARG A 12 -25.17 -2.40 -21.91
CA ARG A 12 -25.58 -3.47 -21.00
C ARG A 12 -26.41 -2.93 -19.82
N SER A 13 -27.38 -3.74 -19.42
CA SER A 13 -28.17 -3.56 -18.19
C SER A 13 -27.64 -4.53 -17.14
N PHE A 14 -27.41 -4.05 -15.92
CA PHE A 14 -26.93 -4.87 -14.80
C PHE A 14 -27.95 -4.87 -13.66
N GLU A 15 -29.06 -5.58 -13.83
CA GLU A 15 -30.17 -5.58 -12.86
C GLU A 15 -30.21 -6.84 -11.99
N LYS A 16 -29.73 -7.98 -12.52
CA LYS A 16 -29.56 -9.23 -11.76
C LYS A 16 -28.07 -9.60 -11.65
N VAL A 17 -27.56 -9.64 -10.43
CA VAL A 17 -26.15 -9.91 -10.13
C VAL A 17 -25.99 -11.24 -9.38
N GLY A 18 -25.13 -12.12 -9.86
CA GLY A 18 -24.66 -13.29 -9.14
C GLY A 18 -23.44 -12.97 -8.28
N VAL A 19 -23.34 -13.55 -7.09
CA VAL A 19 -22.11 -13.54 -6.28
C VAL A 19 -21.79 -14.96 -5.85
N VAL A 20 -20.63 -15.49 -6.25
CA VAL A 20 -20.21 -16.86 -5.94
C VAL A 20 -19.16 -16.85 -4.84
N GLY A 21 -19.47 -17.52 -3.72
CA GLY A 21 -18.72 -17.44 -2.47
C GLY A 21 -19.24 -16.29 -1.61
N LEU A 22 -19.71 -16.58 -0.40
CA LEU A 22 -20.30 -15.64 0.56
C LEU A 22 -19.52 -15.63 1.88
N GLY A 23 -18.20 -15.83 1.78
CA GLY A 23 -17.26 -15.42 2.82
C GLY A 23 -17.34 -13.91 3.09
N THR A 24 -16.45 -13.39 3.94
CA THR A 24 -16.48 -11.97 4.36
C THR A 24 -16.58 -10.99 3.18
N MET A 25 -15.78 -11.20 2.12
CA MET A 25 -15.79 -10.34 0.93
C MET A 25 -17.05 -10.52 0.10
N GLY A 26 -17.40 -11.76 -0.25
CA GLY A 26 -18.57 -12.05 -1.08
C GLY A 26 -19.89 -11.57 -0.48
N ALA A 27 -20.10 -11.78 0.83
CA ALA A 27 -21.28 -11.24 1.52
C ALA A 27 -21.31 -9.71 1.50
N GLY A 28 -20.16 -9.05 1.68
CA GLY A 28 -20.04 -7.60 1.58
C GLY A 28 -20.29 -7.07 0.16
N ILE A 29 -19.86 -7.80 -0.87
CA ILE A 29 -20.12 -7.47 -2.27
C ILE A 29 -21.61 -7.61 -2.58
N ALA A 30 -22.23 -8.71 -2.17
CA ALA A 30 -23.69 -8.92 -2.29
C ALA A 30 -24.46 -7.78 -1.62
N GLU A 31 -24.05 -7.36 -0.42
CA GLU A 31 -24.64 -6.21 0.28
C GLU A 31 -24.53 -4.91 -0.52
N VAL A 32 -23.38 -4.64 -1.14
CA VAL A 32 -23.15 -3.43 -1.96
C VAL A 32 -24.11 -3.39 -3.15
N PHE A 33 -24.29 -4.49 -3.88
CA PHE A 33 -25.23 -4.57 -5.00
C PHE A 33 -26.68 -4.42 -4.52
N ALA A 34 -27.07 -5.14 -3.46
CA ALA A 34 -28.43 -5.08 -2.92
C ALA A 34 -28.81 -3.69 -2.38
N ARG A 35 -27.87 -2.96 -1.74
CA ARG A 35 -28.03 -1.57 -1.32
C ARG A 35 -28.27 -0.61 -2.49
N ALA A 36 -27.74 -0.92 -3.67
CA ALA A 36 -27.97 -0.14 -4.89
C ALA A 36 -29.30 -0.48 -5.59
N GLY A 37 -30.13 -1.33 -4.98
CA GLY A 37 -31.45 -1.69 -5.48
C GLY A 37 -31.45 -2.86 -6.47
N LEU A 38 -30.32 -3.55 -6.63
CA LEU A 38 -30.14 -4.64 -7.58
C LEU A 38 -30.60 -5.98 -7.01
N ALA A 39 -31.12 -6.87 -7.85
CA ALA A 39 -31.45 -8.23 -7.46
C ALA A 39 -30.17 -9.07 -7.40
N VAL A 40 -29.95 -9.77 -6.28
CA VAL A 40 -28.72 -10.52 -6.05
C VAL A 40 -29.01 -12.01 -5.83
N VAL A 41 -28.25 -12.88 -6.49
CA VAL A 41 -28.22 -14.32 -6.23
C VAL A 41 -26.88 -14.67 -5.63
N GLY A 42 -26.85 -14.99 -4.33
CA GLY A 42 -25.67 -15.46 -3.63
C GLY A 42 -25.57 -16.97 -3.65
N VAL A 43 -24.44 -17.50 -4.14
CA VAL A 43 -24.20 -18.95 -4.25
C VAL A 43 -23.08 -19.37 -3.30
N GLU A 44 -23.31 -20.45 -2.55
CA GLU A 44 -22.30 -21.12 -1.73
C GLU A 44 -22.18 -22.61 -2.07
N ALA A 45 -21.05 -23.21 -1.70
CA ALA A 45 -20.72 -24.58 -2.07
C ALA A 45 -21.64 -25.62 -1.41
N ASP A 46 -22.12 -25.34 -0.19
CA ASP A 46 -22.93 -26.25 0.60
C ASP A 46 -23.89 -25.49 1.54
N PRO A 47 -24.92 -26.15 2.10
CA PRO A 47 -25.89 -25.50 2.98
C PRO A 47 -25.28 -24.87 4.24
N ASP A 48 -24.22 -25.44 4.81
CA ASP A 48 -23.59 -24.90 6.02
C ASP A 48 -22.82 -23.60 5.68
N ALA A 49 -22.15 -23.56 4.52
CA ALA A 49 -21.52 -22.36 3.99
C ALA A 49 -22.55 -21.28 3.66
N LEU A 50 -23.70 -21.66 3.09
CA LEU A 50 -24.80 -20.75 2.79
C LEU A 50 -25.32 -20.05 4.06
N GLU A 51 -25.52 -20.81 5.13
CA GLU A 51 -25.95 -20.27 6.42
C GLU A 51 -24.92 -19.33 7.06
N ARG A 52 -23.62 -19.63 6.92
CA ARG A 52 -22.55 -18.70 7.35
C ARG A 52 -22.58 -17.40 6.53
N GLY A 53 -22.74 -17.50 5.21
CA GLY A 53 -22.86 -16.35 4.32
C GLY A 53 -24.05 -15.46 4.66
N ARG A 54 -25.22 -16.07 4.93
CA ARG A 54 -26.41 -15.38 5.45
C ARG A 54 -26.10 -14.62 6.74
N GLY A 55 -25.42 -15.28 7.69
CA GLY A 55 -24.99 -14.67 8.94
C GLY A 55 -24.05 -13.47 8.75
N HIS A 56 -23.10 -13.54 7.81
CA HIS A 56 -22.23 -12.40 7.49
C HIS A 56 -23.02 -11.18 7.00
N LEU A 57 -23.98 -11.40 6.09
CA LEU A 57 -24.82 -10.36 5.52
C LEU A 57 -25.73 -9.71 6.57
N GLU A 58 -26.42 -10.53 7.37
CA GLU A 58 -27.29 -10.07 8.47
C GLU A 58 -26.50 -9.31 9.54
N ALA A 59 -25.31 -9.81 9.93
CA ALA A 59 -24.46 -9.14 10.90
C ALA A 59 -23.92 -7.79 10.37
N SER A 60 -23.55 -7.72 9.09
CA SER A 60 -23.06 -6.48 8.48
C SER A 60 -24.14 -5.40 8.43
N THR A 61 -25.31 -5.74 7.88
CA THR A 61 -26.47 -4.84 7.82
C THR A 61 -26.98 -4.46 9.20
N GLY A 62 -27.03 -5.40 10.16
CA GLY A 62 -27.42 -5.12 11.55
C GLY A 62 -26.46 -4.17 12.26
N ARG A 63 -25.15 -4.27 12.03
CA ARG A 63 -24.18 -3.26 12.51
C ARG A 63 -24.42 -1.87 11.91
N ALA A 64 -24.85 -1.80 10.65
CA ALA A 64 -25.19 -0.51 10.03
C ALA A 64 -26.46 0.10 10.64
N VAL A 65 -27.47 -0.72 10.96
CA VAL A 65 -28.68 -0.29 11.69
C VAL A 65 -28.32 0.19 13.10
N ALA A 66 -27.55 -0.58 13.85
CA ALA A 66 -27.10 -0.20 15.20
C ALA A 66 -26.29 1.11 15.23
N LYS A 67 -25.59 1.43 14.13
CA LYS A 67 -24.85 2.69 13.95
C LYS A 67 -25.69 3.83 13.37
N GLY A 68 -27.00 3.64 13.17
CA GLY A 68 -27.91 4.63 12.59
C GLY A 68 -27.63 4.96 11.13
N ARG A 69 -26.90 4.09 10.40
CA ARG A 69 -26.59 4.26 8.97
C ARG A 69 -27.64 3.63 8.06
N LEU A 70 -28.51 2.79 8.62
CA LEU A 70 -29.67 2.18 7.97
C LEU A 70 -30.82 2.15 8.98
N SER A 71 -32.05 2.20 8.49
CA SER A 71 -33.25 1.82 9.23
C SER A 71 -33.52 0.32 9.14
N GLU A 72 -34.36 -0.21 10.03
CA GLU A 72 -34.80 -1.62 9.98
C GLU A 72 -35.56 -1.95 8.68
N ALA A 73 -36.33 -0.99 8.15
CA ALA A 73 -37.04 -1.14 6.88
C ALA A 73 -36.06 -1.25 5.70
N GLU A 74 -35.04 -0.39 5.63
CA GLU A 74 -34.00 -0.46 4.60
C GLU A 74 -33.21 -1.77 4.71
N GLN A 75 -32.92 -2.24 5.92
CA GLN A 75 -32.29 -3.55 6.13
C GLN A 75 -33.16 -4.68 5.55
N ALA A 76 -34.45 -4.71 5.88
CA ALA A 76 -35.37 -5.73 5.38
C ALA A 76 -35.47 -5.71 3.85
N GLU A 77 -35.49 -4.53 3.22
CA GLU A 77 -35.45 -4.40 1.76
C GLU A 77 -34.15 -4.93 1.16
N ILE A 78 -33.00 -4.62 1.75
CA ILE A 78 -31.68 -5.10 1.29
C ILE A 78 -31.65 -6.63 1.33
N LEU A 79 -32.02 -7.22 2.48
CA LEU A 79 -32.04 -8.68 2.64
C LEU A 79 -33.05 -9.34 1.68
N GLY A 80 -34.21 -8.70 1.47
CA GLY A 80 -35.22 -9.19 0.54
C GLY A 80 -34.80 -9.18 -0.94
N ARG A 81 -33.77 -8.42 -1.32
CA ARG A 81 -33.18 -8.44 -2.66
C ARG A 81 -32.16 -9.57 -2.88
N VAL A 82 -31.73 -10.24 -1.81
CA VAL A 82 -30.72 -11.30 -1.88
C VAL A 82 -31.39 -12.67 -1.79
N THR A 83 -31.32 -13.43 -2.88
CA THR A 83 -31.69 -14.85 -2.90
C THR A 83 -30.44 -15.69 -2.66
N LEU A 84 -30.50 -16.62 -1.70
CA LEU A 84 -29.40 -17.50 -1.34
C LEU A 84 -29.67 -18.92 -1.83
N THR A 85 -28.68 -19.54 -2.48
CA THR A 85 -28.79 -20.88 -3.07
C THR A 85 -27.45 -21.63 -3.04
N THR A 86 -27.50 -22.95 -3.21
CA THR A 86 -26.31 -23.79 -3.45
C THR A 86 -26.18 -24.21 -4.92
N SER A 87 -27.09 -23.77 -5.79
CA SER A 87 -27.10 -24.13 -7.21
C SER A 87 -26.50 -23.02 -8.08
N LEU A 88 -25.44 -23.33 -8.82
CA LEU A 88 -24.90 -22.42 -9.84
C LEU A 88 -25.89 -22.17 -10.97
N GLU A 89 -26.81 -23.10 -11.26
CA GLU A 89 -27.81 -22.97 -12.33
C GLU A 89 -28.77 -21.77 -12.12
N ASP A 90 -28.93 -21.30 -10.87
CA ASP A 90 -29.74 -20.12 -10.56
C ASP A 90 -29.13 -18.80 -11.09
N LEU A 91 -27.88 -18.86 -11.56
CA LEU A 91 -27.15 -17.77 -12.21
C LEU A 91 -27.39 -17.69 -13.72
N ALA A 92 -28.17 -18.59 -14.33
CA ALA A 92 -28.39 -18.65 -15.77
C ALA A 92 -28.83 -17.30 -16.38
N ASP A 93 -29.70 -16.58 -15.67
CA ASP A 93 -30.26 -15.28 -16.11
C ASP A 93 -29.48 -14.04 -15.63
N ALA A 94 -28.40 -14.20 -14.87
CA ALA A 94 -27.64 -13.08 -14.31
C ALA A 94 -26.99 -12.21 -15.41
N ASP A 95 -27.01 -10.90 -15.25
CA ASP A 95 -26.35 -9.94 -16.15
C ASP A 95 -24.84 -9.84 -15.85
N LEU A 96 -24.49 -9.96 -14.58
CA LEU A 96 -23.13 -9.94 -14.05
C LEU A 96 -22.99 -11.05 -13.00
N VAL A 97 -21.89 -11.79 -13.01
CA VAL A 97 -21.52 -12.69 -11.92
C VAL A 97 -20.18 -12.26 -11.35
N VAL A 98 -20.09 -12.03 -10.04
CA VAL A 98 -18.85 -11.69 -9.34
C VAL A 98 -18.38 -12.88 -8.50
N GLU A 99 -17.22 -13.41 -8.84
CA GLU A 99 -16.57 -14.51 -8.14
C GLU A 99 -15.75 -14.00 -6.94
N ALA A 100 -15.95 -14.60 -5.76
CA ALA A 100 -15.26 -14.29 -4.51
C ALA A 100 -14.98 -15.57 -3.67
N ILE A 101 -14.53 -16.64 -4.32
CA ILE A 101 -14.12 -17.92 -3.73
C ILE A 101 -12.64 -17.88 -3.32
N PRO A 102 -12.09 -18.93 -2.66
CA PRO A 102 -10.68 -18.99 -2.27
C PRO A 102 -9.71 -18.65 -3.41
N GLU A 103 -8.59 -18.02 -3.05
CA GLU A 103 -7.59 -17.46 -3.98
C GLU A 103 -6.69 -18.55 -4.61
N VAL A 104 -7.30 -19.56 -5.22
CA VAL A 104 -6.61 -20.68 -5.87
C VAL A 104 -6.98 -20.70 -7.35
N MET A 105 -5.97 -20.60 -8.23
CA MET A 105 -6.17 -20.50 -9.69
C MET A 105 -7.02 -21.65 -10.25
N ASP A 106 -6.77 -22.90 -9.82
CA ASP A 106 -7.50 -24.05 -10.33
C ASP A 106 -8.99 -24.03 -9.95
N PHE A 107 -9.32 -23.54 -8.75
CA PHE A 107 -10.73 -23.38 -8.34
C PHE A 107 -11.43 -22.31 -9.18
N LYS A 108 -10.77 -21.17 -9.41
CA LYS A 108 -11.34 -20.10 -10.24
C LYS A 108 -11.51 -20.53 -11.69
N ARG A 109 -10.52 -21.22 -12.28
CA ARG A 109 -10.62 -21.77 -13.64
C ARG A 109 -11.78 -22.76 -13.80
N SER A 110 -11.94 -23.67 -12.84
CA SER A 110 -13.06 -24.61 -12.84
C SER A 110 -14.39 -23.87 -12.79
N LEU A 111 -14.54 -22.94 -11.85
CA LEU A 111 -15.78 -22.17 -11.70
C LEU A 111 -16.09 -21.34 -12.96
N PHE A 112 -15.11 -20.64 -13.53
CA PHE A 112 -15.33 -19.84 -14.73
C PHE A 112 -15.70 -20.69 -15.95
N THR A 113 -15.22 -21.94 -16.04
CA THR A 113 -15.67 -22.90 -17.07
C THR A 113 -17.15 -23.26 -16.87
N ASP A 114 -17.58 -23.49 -15.64
CA ASP A 114 -18.98 -23.77 -15.33
C ASP A 114 -19.88 -22.55 -15.56
N LEU A 115 -19.48 -21.37 -15.10
CA LEU A 115 -20.21 -20.12 -15.34
C LEU A 115 -20.32 -19.80 -16.82
N ASP A 116 -19.27 -20.09 -17.60
CA ASP A 116 -19.31 -19.91 -19.05
C ASP A 116 -20.44 -20.72 -19.70
N ARG A 117 -20.61 -21.97 -19.26
CA ARG A 117 -21.67 -22.89 -19.72
C ARG A 117 -23.06 -22.50 -19.23
N ILE A 118 -23.17 -22.05 -17.98
CA ILE A 118 -24.46 -21.84 -17.29
C ILE A 118 -25.07 -20.48 -17.61
N CYS A 119 -24.28 -19.41 -17.51
CA CYS A 119 -24.79 -18.05 -17.64
C CYS A 119 -25.10 -17.72 -19.10
N LYS A 120 -26.18 -16.97 -19.35
CA LYS A 120 -26.56 -16.49 -20.68
C LYS A 120 -25.36 -15.86 -21.43
N PRO A 121 -25.29 -15.95 -22.77
CA PRO A 121 -24.15 -15.46 -23.54
C PRO A 121 -23.81 -13.99 -23.32
N SER A 122 -24.80 -13.14 -23.02
CA SER A 122 -24.60 -11.71 -22.79
C SER A 122 -24.06 -11.37 -21.39
N ALA A 123 -24.00 -12.34 -20.46
CA ALA A 123 -23.55 -12.10 -19.10
C ALA A 123 -22.05 -11.74 -19.05
N VAL A 124 -21.71 -10.83 -18.16
CA VAL A 124 -20.32 -10.48 -17.81
C VAL A 124 -19.88 -11.34 -16.64
N LEU A 125 -18.68 -11.91 -16.72
CA LEU A 125 -18.09 -12.68 -15.63
C LEU A 125 -16.95 -11.89 -15.01
N ALA A 126 -17.08 -11.56 -13.73
CA ALA A 126 -16.12 -10.77 -12.99
C ALA A 126 -15.48 -11.60 -11.86
N THR A 127 -14.22 -11.31 -11.56
CA THR A 127 -13.52 -11.89 -10.40
C THR A 127 -13.09 -10.80 -9.42
N ASN A 128 -13.28 -11.05 -8.13
CA ASN A 128 -12.75 -10.24 -7.02
C ASN A 128 -11.32 -10.69 -6.62
N THR A 129 -10.62 -11.49 -7.43
CA THR A 129 -9.23 -11.86 -7.13
C THR A 129 -8.39 -10.62 -6.82
N SER A 130 -7.43 -10.75 -5.90
CA SER A 130 -6.58 -9.67 -5.43
C SER A 130 -5.18 -9.71 -6.03
N SER A 131 -4.79 -10.85 -6.62
CA SER A 131 -3.42 -11.05 -7.14
C SER A 131 -3.31 -11.98 -8.34
N LEU A 132 -4.31 -12.84 -8.62
CA LEU A 132 -4.23 -13.79 -9.73
C LEU A 132 -4.52 -13.11 -11.07
N SER A 133 -3.91 -13.63 -12.14
CA SER A 133 -4.13 -13.10 -13.49
C SER A 133 -5.57 -13.30 -13.96
N VAL A 134 -6.23 -12.20 -14.28
CA VAL A 134 -7.57 -12.18 -14.87
C VAL A 134 -7.53 -12.79 -16.27
N THR A 135 -6.46 -12.56 -17.03
CA THR A 135 -6.23 -13.20 -18.34
C THR A 135 -6.16 -14.72 -18.21
N GLY A 136 -5.49 -15.23 -17.17
CA GLY A 136 -5.37 -16.66 -16.89
C GLY A 136 -6.70 -17.33 -16.51
N ILE A 137 -7.65 -16.56 -15.97
CA ILE A 137 -9.02 -16.97 -15.68
C ILE A 137 -9.87 -16.87 -16.95
N ALA A 138 -9.82 -15.74 -17.67
CA ALA A 138 -10.57 -15.50 -18.89
C ALA A 138 -10.30 -16.56 -19.97
N ALA A 139 -9.05 -17.02 -20.08
CA ALA A 139 -8.61 -18.02 -21.04
C ALA A 139 -9.29 -19.40 -20.90
N THR A 140 -10.00 -19.69 -19.80
CA THR A 140 -10.77 -20.94 -19.66
C THR A 140 -12.20 -20.85 -20.17
N THR A 141 -12.63 -19.66 -20.60
CA THR A 141 -13.97 -19.41 -21.12
C THR A 141 -13.96 -19.33 -22.66
N THR A 142 -15.12 -19.51 -23.26
CA THR A 142 -15.36 -19.29 -24.70
C THR A 142 -15.62 -17.82 -25.05
N ARG A 143 -15.76 -16.95 -24.03
CA ARG A 143 -16.04 -15.51 -24.14
C ARG A 143 -15.04 -14.65 -23.33
N PRO A 144 -13.73 -14.78 -23.55
CA PRO A 144 -12.73 -14.10 -22.73
C PRO A 144 -12.87 -12.57 -22.75
N GLY A 145 -13.45 -11.99 -23.81
CA GLY A 145 -13.72 -10.56 -23.89
C GLY A 145 -14.81 -10.05 -22.94
N GLN A 146 -15.66 -10.94 -22.41
CA GLN A 146 -16.69 -10.62 -21.42
C GLN A 146 -16.23 -10.95 -19.98
N VAL A 147 -14.93 -11.21 -19.79
CA VAL A 147 -14.33 -11.45 -18.48
C VAL A 147 -13.54 -10.21 -18.03
N VAL A 148 -13.72 -9.82 -16.78
CA VAL A 148 -13.13 -8.61 -16.17
C VAL A 148 -12.73 -8.88 -14.72
N GLY A 149 -11.80 -8.13 -14.17
CA GLY A 149 -11.64 -8.07 -12.72
C GLY A 149 -12.47 -6.94 -12.13
N MET A 150 -13.08 -7.18 -10.99
CA MET A 150 -13.81 -6.18 -10.20
C MET A 150 -13.40 -6.34 -8.75
N HIS A 151 -12.24 -5.79 -8.40
CA HIS A 151 -11.59 -6.01 -7.11
C HIS A 151 -12.06 -4.97 -6.09
N PHE A 152 -12.81 -5.45 -5.10
CA PHE A 152 -13.29 -4.69 -3.96
C PHE A 152 -12.32 -4.81 -2.78
N PHE A 153 -12.31 -3.79 -1.91
CA PHE A 153 -11.44 -3.74 -0.74
C PHE A 153 -12.20 -4.04 0.55
N ASN A 154 -11.57 -4.78 1.47
CA ASN A 154 -12.18 -5.18 2.73
C ASN A 154 -12.24 -4.02 3.75
N PRO A 155 -13.38 -3.73 4.41
CA PRO A 155 -14.72 -4.26 4.16
C PRO A 155 -15.43 -3.61 2.97
N ALA A 156 -15.96 -4.43 2.06
CA ALA A 156 -16.54 -3.97 0.79
C ALA A 156 -17.64 -2.91 0.93
N PRO A 157 -18.57 -2.95 1.90
CA PRO A 157 -19.58 -1.88 2.06
C PRO A 157 -19.00 -0.52 2.47
N ILE A 158 -17.84 -0.51 3.12
CA ILE A 158 -17.22 0.70 3.69
C ILE A 158 -16.22 1.31 2.72
N MET A 159 -15.35 0.49 2.14
CA MET A 159 -14.28 0.95 1.26
C MET A 159 -14.85 1.56 -0.03
N LYS A 160 -14.26 2.68 -0.47
CA LYS A 160 -14.75 3.43 -1.64
C LYS A 160 -14.15 2.97 -2.95
N LEU A 161 -12.95 2.40 -2.93
CA LEU A 161 -12.23 1.98 -4.13
C LEU A 161 -12.79 0.67 -4.70
N VAL A 162 -12.80 0.58 -6.03
CA VAL A 162 -12.86 -0.68 -6.79
C VAL A 162 -11.83 -0.59 -7.90
N GLU A 163 -10.95 -1.58 -8.03
CA GLU A 163 -10.08 -1.72 -9.20
C GLU A 163 -10.85 -2.47 -10.30
N VAL A 164 -10.97 -1.87 -11.48
CA VAL A 164 -11.59 -2.49 -12.67
C VAL A 164 -10.46 -2.98 -13.57
N ILE A 165 -10.29 -4.30 -13.63
CA ILE A 165 -9.15 -4.92 -14.29
C ILE A 165 -9.53 -5.36 -15.70
N HIS A 166 -8.86 -4.80 -16.70
CA HIS A 166 -9.02 -5.20 -18.09
C HIS A 166 -7.83 -6.05 -18.57
N THR A 167 -8.12 -7.01 -19.42
CA THR A 167 -7.13 -7.85 -20.09
C THR A 167 -6.89 -7.37 -21.51
N VAL A 168 -5.87 -7.93 -22.17
CA VAL A 168 -5.61 -7.64 -23.60
C VAL A 168 -6.71 -8.11 -24.56
N VAL A 169 -7.68 -8.89 -24.08
CA VAL A 169 -8.81 -9.40 -24.86
C VAL A 169 -10.17 -8.89 -24.38
N THR A 170 -10.22 -8.11 -23.29
CA THR A 170 -11.45 -7.53 -22.76
C THR A 170 -12.10 -6.65 -23.83
N GLU A 171 -13.40 -6.81 -24.04
CA GLU A 171 -14.15 -6.07 -25.05
C GLU A 171 -14.07 -4.55 -24.85
N ASP A 172 -13.93 -3.82 -25.96
CA ASP A 172 -13.94 -2.36 -25.96
C ASP A 172 -15.21 -1.82 -25.27
N GLY A 173 -15.01 -0.89 -24.32
CA GLY A 173 -16.09 -0.27 -23.56
C GLY A 173 -16.63 -1.09 -22.38
N LEU A 174 -16.30 -2.38 -22.24
CA LEU A 174 -16.77 -3.19 -21.10
C LEU A 174 -16.23 -2.64 -19.77
N ALA A 175 -14.95 -2.28 -19.71
CA ALA A 175 -14.34 -1.68 -18.53
C ALA A 175 -15.05 -0.36 -18.12
N ASP A 176 -15.46 0.46 -19.10
CA ASP A 176 -16.20 1.70 -18.86
C ASP A 176 -17.60 1.44 -18.32
N GLU A 177 -18.29 0.41 -18.84
CA GLU A 177 -19.60 -0.02 -18.35
C GLU A 177 -19.52 -0.52 -16.89
N ILE A 178 -18.48 -1.31 -16.55
CA ILE A 178 -18.23 -1.77 -15.18
C ILE A 178 -17.84 -0.62 -14.27
N ALA A 179 -17.06 0.35 -14.74
CA ALA A 179 -16.75 1.57 -14.01
C ALA A 179 -18.02 2.41 -13.76
N ALA A 180 -18.92 2.53 -14.74
CA ALA A 180 -20.21 3.20 -14.57
C ALA A 180 -21.08 2.49 -13.52
N LEU A 181 -21.13 1.15 -13.54
CA LEU A 181 -21.79 0.35 -12.51
C LEU A 181 -21.17 0.62 -11.14
N ALA A 182 -19.84 0.56 -11.00
CA ALA A 182 -19.16 0.85 -9.73
C ALA A 182 -19.53 2.23 -9.18
N ARG A 183 -19.62 3.26 -10.03
CA ARG A 183 -20.11 4.59 -9.62
C ARG A 183 -21.56 4.56 -9.14
N ARG A 184 -22.46 3.82 -9.80
CA ARG A 184 -23.85 3.59 -9.34
C ARG A 184 -23.90 2.91 -7.96
N LEU A 185 -22.92 2.05 -7.64
CA LEU A 185 -22.76 1.42 -6.32
C LEU A 185 -22.17 2.37 -5.24
N GLY A 186 -21.92 3.64 -5.57
CA GLY A 186 -21.27 4.60 -4.68
C GLY A 186 -19.78 4.33 -4.45
N LYS A 187 -19.14 3.65 -5.40
CA LYS A 187 -17.69 3.38 -5.45
C LYS A 187 -16.99 4.33 -6.41
N THR A 188 -15.68 4.43 -6.24
CA THR A 188 -14.76 5.12 -7.15
C THR A 188 -13.97 4.03 -7.89
N PRO A 189 -14.27 3.78 -9.17
CA PRO A 189 -13.49 2.85 -9.98
C PRO A 189 -12.15 3.48 -10.36
N VAL A 190 -11.11 2.65 -10.41
CA VAL A 190 -9.84 2.96 -11.07
C VAL A 190 -9.59 1.91 -12.16
N SER A 191 -9.08 2.33 -13.32
CA SER A 191 -8.81 1.41 -14.43
C SER A 191 -7.40 0.86 -14.34
N VAL A 192 -7.26 -0.46 -14.46
CA VAL A 192 -5.95 -1.12 -14.39
C VAL A 192 -5.88 -2.29 -15.36
N GLY A 193 -4.75 -2.47 -16.04
CA GLY A 193 -4.48 -3.64 -16.86
C GLY A 193 -4.06 -4.84 -16.02
N ASP A 194 -4.33 -6.06 -16.50
CA ASP A 194 -4.05 -7.30 -15.79
C ASP A 194 -2.56 -7.51 -15.49
N ARG A 195 -2.20 -7.32 -14.21
CA ARG A 195 -0.88 -7.53 -13.61
C ARG A 195 -1.05 -8.00 -12.17
N ALA A 196 -0.16 -8.88 -11.70
CA ALA A 196 -0.16 -9.33 -10.31
C ALA A 196 -0.15 -8.15 -9.33
N GLY A 197 -1.15 -8.15 -8.44
CA GLY A 197 -1.36 -7.14 -7.41
C GLY A 197 -1.95 -5.81 -7.89
N PHE A 198 -2.28 -5.69 -9.18
CA PHE A 198 -2.91 -4.51 -9.79
C PHE A 198 -2.17 -3.20 -9.44
N VAL A 199 -2.87 -2.21 -8.87
CA VAL A 199 -2.24 -0.99 -8.36
C VAL A 199 -1.92 -1.16 -6.87
N VAL A 200 -2.96 -1.34 -6.06
CA VAL A 200 -2.84 -1.21 -4.59
C VAL A 200 -1.90 -2.26 -4.02
N ASN A 201 -2.16 -3.54 -4.27
CA ASN A 201 -1.35 -4.60 -3.67
C ASN A 201 0.07 -4.57 -4.20
N ARG A 202 0.25 -4.24 -5.48
CA ARG A 202 1.58 -4.15 -6.08
C ARG A 202 2.44 -3.09 -5.46
N LEU A 203 1.91 -1.88 -5.21
CA LEU A 203 2.67 -0.79 -4.57
C LEU A 203 2.76 -0.96 -3.05
N LEU A 204 1.68 -1.39 -2.40
CA LEU A 204 1.64 -1.53 -0.95
C LEU A 204 2.56 -2.66 -0.48
N LEU A 205 2.42 -3.87 -1.03
CA LEU A 205 3.13 -5.04 -0.50
C LEU A 205 4.62 -5.00 -0.85
N THR A 206 5.01 -4.37 -1.96
CA THR A 206 6.44 -4.11 -2.26
C THR A 206 7.07 -3.15 -1.27
N TYR A 207 6.39 -2.05 -0.92
CA TYR A 207 6.81 -1.14 0.14
C TYR A 207 6.95 -1.86 1.49
N LEU A 208 5.94 -2.66 1.88
CA LEU A 208 5.97 -3.40 3.14
C LEU A 208 7.09 -4.47 3.15
N ASN A 209 7.27 -5.17 2.03
CA ASN A 209 8.36 -6.12 1.86
C ASN A 209 9.73 -5.44 1.98
N HIS A 210 9.88 -4.25 1.40
CA HIS A 210 11.12 -3.49 1.51
C HIS A 210 11.39 -3.04 2.96
N ALA A 211 10.37 -2.62 3.70
CA ALA A 211 10.51 -2.34 5.14
C ALA A 211 11.05 -3.55 5.91
N ALA A 212 10.53 -4.75 5.63
CA ALA A 212 11.05 -5.99 6.22
C ALA A 212 12.52 -6.25 5.87
N VAL A 213 12.96 -5.96 4.63
CA VAL A 213 14.37 -6.04 4.23
C VAL A 213 15.24 -5.03 5.00
N LEU A 214 14.78 -3.80 5.18
CA LEU A 214 15.51 -2.79 5.95
C LEU A 214 15.68 -3.17 7.43
N LEU A 215 14.65 -3.78 8.03
CA LEU A 215 14.71 -4.33 9.38
C LEU A 215 15.71 -5.50 9.47
N GLU A 216 15.66 -6.44 8.54
CA GLU A 216 16.57 -7.60 8.50
C GLU A 216 18.03 -7.19 8.35
N ASN A 217 18.30 -6.15 7.55
CA ASN A 217 19.64 -5.55 7.41
C ASN A 217 20.06 -4.71 8.64
N GLY A 218 19.16 -4.56 9.62
CA GLY A 218 19.37 -3.79 10.84
C GLY A 218 19.64 -2.31 10.57
N LEU A 219 19.01 -1.73 9.54
CA LEU A 219 19.13 -0.31 9.24
C LEU A 219 18.53 0.54 10.37
N ALA A 220 17.36 0.15 10.86
CA ALA A 220 16.65 0.76 11.97
C ALA A 220 15.82 -0.30 12.71
N THR A 221 15.31 0.05 13.89
CA THR A 221 14.42 -0.83 14.64
C THR A 221 13.01 -0.84 14.03
N ARG A 222 12.27 -1.92 14.25
CA ARG A 222 10.85 -2.06 13.86
C ARG A 222 10.03 -0.82 14.24
N ASP A 223 10.10 -0.42 15.51
CA ASP A 223 9.33 0.73 16.03
C ASP A 223 9.83 2.08 15.46
N GLY A 224 11.13 2.18 15.18
CA GLY A 224 11.71 3.34 14.52
C GLY A 224 11.18 3.52 13.10
N ILE A 225 11.15 2.44 12.30
CA ILE A 225 10.60 2.43 10.94
C ILE A 225 9.10 2.77 10.96
N ASP A 226 8.33 2.17 11.88
CA ASP A 226 6.90 2.49 12.05
C ASP A 226 6.66 3.95 12.41
N ALA A 227 7.45 4.50 13.33
CA ALA A 227 7.36 5.91 13.69
C ALA A 227 7.76 6.84 12.54
N ALA A 228 8.82 6.50 11.80
CA ALA A 228 9.32 7.28 10.67
C ALA A 228 8.25 7.45 9.58
N MET A 229 7.62 6.34 9.18
CA MET A 229 6.62 6.38 8.11
C MET A 229 5.29 6.99 8.57
N ARG A 230 4.86 6.73 9.81
CA ARG A 230 3.62 7.29 10.36
C ARG A 230 3.72 8.79 10.64
N LEU A 231 4.81 9.23 11.26
CA LEU A 231 4.95 10.63 11.73
C LEU A 231 5.70 11.51 10.75
N GLY A 232 6.67 10.96 10.00
CA GLY A 232 7.46 11.69 9.01
C GLY A 232 6.68 11.85 7.70
N VAL A 233 6.25 10.75 7.09
CA VAL A 233 5.48 10.77 5.83
C VAL A 233 3.99 11.05 6.05
N GLY A 234 3.47 10.72 7.24
CA GLY A 234 2.05 10.93 7.56
C GLY A 234 1.13 9.76 7.15
N LEU A 235 1.70 8.58 6.93
CA LEU A 235 0.90 7.38 6.62
C LEU A 235 0.01 6.99 7.82
N PRO A 236 -1.18 6.41 7.58
CA PRO A 236 -2.13 6.09 8.65
C PRO A 236 -1.61 5.05 9.65
N MET A 237 -0.69 4.18 9.22
CA MET A 237 -0.10 3.12 10.03
C MET A 237 1.35 2.87 9.58
N GLY A 238 2.21 2.49 10.53
CA GLY A 238 3.57 2.03 10.22
C GLY A 238 3.56 0.68 9.49
N PRO A 239 4.59 0.38 8.68
CA PRO A 239 4.61 -0.81 7.85
C PRO A 239 4.48 -2.13 8.64
N PHE A 240 5.11 -2.26 9.81
CA PHE A 240 5.06 -3.50 10.58
C PHE A 240 3.73 -3.69 11.30
N ALA A 241 3.17 -2.62 11.86
CA ALA A 241 1.81 -2.65 12.40
C ALA A 241 0.77 -2.99 11.32
N LEU A 242 0.99 -2.53 10.07
CA LEU A 242 0.13 -2.84 8.94
C LEU A 242 0.30 -4.28 8.44
N LEU A 243 1.53 -4.77 8.35
CA LEU A 243 1.82 -6.18 8.03
C LEU A 243 1.11 -7.14 9.01
N ASP A 244 1.18 -6.85 10.31
CA ASP A 244 0.50 -7.67 11.32
C ASP A 244 -1.03 -7.56 11.27
N LEU A 245 -1.56 -6.42 10.81
CA LEU A 245 -2.99 -6.22 10.60
C LEU A 245 -3.51 -6.98 9.37
N ILE A 246 -2.78 -6.93 8.26
CA ILE A 246 -3.10 -7.66 7.02
C ILE A 246 -2.97 -9.17 7.26
N GLY A 247 -1.90 -9.57 7.94
CA GLY A 247 -1.49 -10.95 8.11
C GLY A 247 -0.23 -11.25 7.32
N LEU A 248 0.75 -11.85 7.99
CA LEU A 248 2.07 -12.10 7.38
C LEU A 248 2.04 -13.19 6.31
N ASP A 249 1.16 -14.18 6.45
CA ASP A 249 0.92 -15.23 5.45
C ASP A 249 0.33 -14.66 4.16
N THR A 250 -0.67 -13.79 4.28
CA THR A 250 -1.31 -13.12 3.14
C THR A 250 -0.30 -12.23 2.43
N SER A 251 0.48 -11.46 3.20
CA SER A 251 1.52 -10.59 2.64
C SER A 251 2.60 -11.41 1.91
N TYR A 252 3.06 -12.51 2.51
CA TYR A 252 4.04 -13.41 1.92
C TYR A 252 3.53 -14.09 0.64
N GLU A 253 2.28 -14.56 0.64
CA GLU A 253 1.66 -15.19 -0.52
C GLU A 253 1.53 -14.22 -1.70
N VAL A 254 1.04 -13.00 -1.45
CA VAL A 254 0.96 -11.96 -2.48
C VAL A 254 2.34 -11.67 -3.07
N MET A 255 3.38 -11.50 -2.23
CA MET A 255 4.75 -11.32 -2.74
C MET A 255 5.24 -12.52 -3.57
N CYS A 256 4.88 -13.75 -3.21
CA CYS A 256 5.19 -14.93 -4.02
C CYS A 256 4.54 -14.86 -5.42
N VAL A 257 3.27 -14.44 -5.49
CA VAL A 257 2.56 -14.26 -6.76
C VAL A 257 3.22 -13.18 -7.62
N LEU A 258 3.52 -12.01 -7.03
CA LEU A 258 4.23 -10.93 -7.72
C LEU A 258 5.60 -11.37 -8.24
N PHE A 259 6.36 -12.13 -7.43
CA PHE A 259 7.65 -12.66 -7.83
C PHE A 259 7.53 -13.70 -8.95
N GLN A 260 6.52 -14.57 -8.88
CA GLN A 260 6.31 -15.60 -9.88
C GLN A 260 5.99 -15.02 -11.26
N GLU A 261 5.18 -13.95 -11.31
CA GLU A 261 4.86 -13.24 -12.55
C GLU A 261 6.07 -12.43 -13.07
N SER A 262 6.65 -11.60 -12.21
CA SER A 262 7.64 -10.60 -12.66
C SER A 262 9.07 -11.14 -12.77
N ARG A 263 9.43 -12.14 -11.96
CA ARG A 263 10.80 -12.60 -11.72
C ARG A 263 11.78 -11.49 -11.32
N ASP A 264 11.26 -10.37 -10.86
CA ASP A 264 12.03 -9.23 -10.41
C ASP A 264 12.39 -9.40 -8.93
N ARG A 265 13.67 -9.18 -8.58
CA ARG A 265 14.17 -9.31 -7.21
C ARG A 265 13.43 -8.38 -6.22
N ARG A 266 12.90 -7.25 -6.68
CA ARG A 266 12.05 -6.35 -5.86
C ARG A 266 10.81 -7.03 -5.31
N HIS A 267 10.28 -7.98 -6.07
CA HIS A 267 9.11 -8.74 -5.68
C HIS A 267 9.46 -10.01 -4.89
N ALA A 268 10.74 -10.33 -4.70
CA ALA A 268 11.12 -11.49 -3.89
C ALA A 268 10.69 -11.26 -2.43
N PRO A 269 9.95 -12.20 -1.82
CA PRO A 269 9.54 -12.07 -0.41
C PRO A 269 10.76 -12.00 0.51
N ALA A 270 10.73 -11.08 1.48
CA ALA A 270 11.76 -10.95 2.50
C ALA A 270 11.87 -12.25 3.32
N PRO A 271 13.08 -12.76 3.61
CA PRO A 271 13.27 -14.01 4.34
C PRO A 271 12.58 -14.01 5.71
N ILE A 272 12.67 -12.92 6.47
CA ILE A 272 11.97 -12.76 7.75
C ILE A 272 10.46 -13.00 7.67
N LEU A 273 9.78 -12.61 6.57
CA LEU A 273 8.35 -12.88 6.41
C LEU A 273 8.08 -14.39 6.33
N ARG A 274 8.89 -15.12 5.56
CA ARG A 274 8.79 -16.58 5.45
C ARG A 274 9.05 -17.26 6.79
N GLU A 275 10.04 -16.79 7.54
CA GLU A 275 10.39 -17.35 8.85
C GLU A 275 9.25 -17.19 9.86
N LEU A 276 8.68 -15.99 9.96
CA LEU A 276 7.54 -15.72 10.85
C LEU A 276 6.31 -16.55 10.46
N VAL A 277 5.99 -16.61 9.16
CA VAL A 277 4.89 -17.45 8.65
C VAL A 277 5.10 -18.93 8.96
N THR A 278 6.32 -19.43 8.76
CA THR A 278 6.67 -20.83 9.06
C THR A 278 6.56 -21.13 10.56
N ALA A 279 6.85 -20.14 11.41
CA ALA A 279 6.70 -20.23 12.86
C ALA A 279 5.26 -20.08 13.36
N GLY A 280 4.28 -19.83 12.46
CA GLY A 280 2.89 -19.60 12.84
C GLY A 280 2.62 -18.21 13.46
N LEU A 281 3.58 -17.29 13.33
CA LEU A 281 3.45 -15.90 13.75
C LEU A 281 2.87 -15.11 12.57
N LEU A 282 1.54 -15.03 12.51
CA LEU A 282 0.78 -14.49 11.38
C LEU A 282 0.26 -13.06 11.62
N GLY A 283 0.71 -12.40 12.70
CA GLY A 283 0.25 -11.07 13.11
C GLY A 283 -0.92 -11.13 14.09
N ARG A 284 -1.82 -10.15 14.03
CA ARG A 284 -2.90 -9.98 15.03
C ARG A 284 -3.82 -11.19 15.12
N LYS A 285 -4.07 -11.86 13.98
CA LYS A 285 -4.97 -13.03 13.93
C LYS A 285 -4.44 -14.27 14.66
N SER A 286 -3.13 -14.36 14.88
CA SER A 286 -2.48 -15.41 15.69
C SER A 286 -2.00 -14.91 17.05
N GLY A 287 -2.25 -13.63 17.37
CA GLY A 287 -1.79 -13.00 18.62
C GLY A 287 -0.28 -12.69 18.66
N GLY A 288 0.42 -12.77 17.52
CA GLY A 288 1.87 -12.57 17.45
C GLY A 288 2.38 -12.54 16.01
N GLY A 289 3.29 -11.62 15.74
CA GLY A 289 3.89 -11.37 14.42
C GLY A 289 5.18 -10.55 14.57
N PHE A 290 5.25 -9.39 13.93
CA PHE A 290 6.27 -8.40 14.28
C PHE A 290 6.06 -7.82 15.68
N TYR A 291 4.81 -7.79 16.16
CA TYR A 291 4.42 -7.36 17.51
C TYR A 291 3.83 -8.52 18.32
N ASP A 292 4.07 -8.49 19.63
CA ASP A 292 3.42 -9.35 20.63
C ASP A 292 2.12 -8.67 21.14
N GLY A 293 1.14 -8.46 20.26
CA GLY A 293 -0.14 -7.80 20.58
C GLY A 293 -0.32 -6.38 20.02
N ASP A 294 -1.32 -5.64 20.50
CA ASP A 294 -1.65 -4.31 19.99
C ASP A 294 -0.76 -3.22 20.65
N GLU A 295 0.08 -2.62 19.80
CA GLU A 295 0.88 -1.38 19.94
C GLU A 295 2.36 -1.47 20.34
N PRO A 296 3.24 -0.68 19.67
CA PRO A 296 4.62 -0.46 20.09
C PRO A 296 4.65 0.24 21.46
N ALA A 297 5.41 -0.32 22.41
CA ALA A 297 5.72 0.38 23.65
C ALA A 297 6.51 1.66 23.31
N SER A 298 5.97 2.84 23.61
CA SER A 298 6.74 4.08 23.50
C SER A 298 7.85 4.03 24.55
N SER A 299 9.08 3.76 24.15
CA SER A 299 10.24 3.87 25.04
C SER A 299 10.53 5.36 25.28
N ARG A 300 9.95 5.90 26.35
CA ARG A 300 10.41 7.16 26.93
C ARG A 300 11.65 6.85 27.76
N ALA A 301 12.83 7.09 27.20
CA ALA A 301 14.02 7.27 28.01
C ALA A 301 13.92 8.67 28.64
N ASP A 302 13.39 8.74 29.87
CA ASP A 302 13.31 9.96 30.65
C ASP A 302 14.69 10.28 31.26
N GLY A 303 15.35 11.33 30.73
CA GLY A 303 16.61 11.85 31.27
C GLY A 303 17.15 13.01 30.45
N LYS A 304 17.68 14.05 31.11
CA LYS A 304 18.40 15.13 30.42
C LYS A 304 19.67 14.53 29.77
N PRO A 305 19.96 14.83 28.49
CA PRO A 305 21.18 14.37 27.83
C PRO A 305 22.42 14.66 28.68
N SER A 306 23.40 13.74 28.70
CA SER A 306 24.64 13.87 29.47
C SER A 306 25.65 14.87 28.90
N VAL A 307 25.22 15.73 27.97
CA VAL A 307 26.07 16.67 27.24
C VAL A 307 25.75 18.12 27.63
N SER A 308 26.77 18.98 27.64
CA SER A 308 26.63 20.41 27.98
C SER A 308 26.85 21.33 26.79
N SER A 309 27.71 20.92 25.85
CA SER A 309 28.05 21.65 24.63
C SER A 309 27.73 20.85 23.37
N VAL A 310 27.11 21.50 22.39
CA VAL A 310 26.70 20.89 21.12
C VAL A 310 27.20 21.75 19.97
N ALA A 311 27.96 21.15 19.05
CA ALA A 311 28.25 21.75 17.76
C ALA A 311 27.22 21.27 16.74
N VAL A 312 26.69 22.18 15.92
CA VAL A 312 25.72 21.84 14.86
C VAL A 312 26.31 22.27 13.53
N LEU A 313 26.33 21.34 12.56
CA LEU A 313 26.87 21.52 11.23
C LEU A 313 25.78 21.29 10.19
N GLY A 314 25.95 21.84 8.98
CA GLY A 314 25.04 21.61 7.85
C GLY A 314 24.01 22.71 7.65
N GLU A 315 23.15 22.52 6.65
CA GLU A 315 22.06 23.45 6.35
C GLU A 315 21.02 23.46 7.47
N GLY A 316 20.59 24.65 7.89
CA GLY A 316 19.67 24.81 9.03
C GLY A 316 20.34 24.73 10.42
N ALA A 317 21.68 24.67 10.48
CA ALA A 317 22.40 24.57 11.75
C ALA A 317 22.08 25.71 12.73
N ASP A 318 21.96 26.94 12.24
CA ASP A 318 21.67 28.11 13.08
C ASP A 318 20.32 28.00 13.80
N GLU A 319 19.26 27.57 13.08
CA GLU A 319 17.93 27.41 13.68
C GLU A 319 17.93 26.26 14.70
N PHE A 320 18.54 25.14 14.35
CA PHE A 320 18.61 23.99 15.26
C PHE A 320 19.44 24.30 16.51
N ALA A 321 20.58 24.98 16.34
CA ALA A 321 21.41 25.44 17.45
C ALA A 321 20.69 26.46 18.35
N ALA A 322 19.89 27.36 17.77
CA ALA A 322 19.08 28.30 18.53
C ALA A 322 18.05 27.58 19.43
N ARG A 323 17.35 26.57 18.90
CA ARG A 323 16.41 25.75 19.69
C ARG A 323 17.10 25.00 20.84
N LEU A 324 18.33 24.52 20.61
CA LEU A 324 19.14 23.90 21.66
C LEU A 324 19.60 24.90 22.72
N ALA A 325 19.97 26.12 22.31
CA ALA A 325 20.35 27.20 23.22
C ALA A 325 19.18 27.62 24.12
N ASP A 326 17.98 27.74 23.56
CA ASP A 326 16.74 28.02 24.32
C ASP A 326 16.43 26.92 25.34
N ALA A 327 16.82 25.67 25.06
CA ALA A 327 16.73 24.55 25.99
C ALA A 327 17.91 24.45 26.98
N GLY A 328 18.85 25.39 26.94
CA GLY A 328 19.95 25.52 27.89
C GLY A 328 21.22 24.72 27.55
N PHE A 329 21.41 24.30 26.29
CA PHE A 329 22.67 23.71 25.81
C PHE A 329 23.60 24.80 25.27
N LYS A 330 24.90 24.67 25.54
CA LYS A 330 25.89 25.66 25.08
C LYS A 330 26.26 25.39 23.62
N PRO A 331 26.35 26.41 22.76
CA PRO A 331 26.95 26.23 21.45
C PRO A 331 28.44 25.86 21.63
N GLY A 332 28.91 24.90 20.82
CA GLY A 332 30.31 24.47 20.78
C GLY A 332 30.85 24.46 19.35
N TYR A 333 32.15 24.20 19.22
CA TYR A 333 32.79 23.99 17.93
C TYR A 333 33.03 22.50 17.72
N ALA A 334 33.18 22.08 16.46
CA ALA A 334 33.36 20.66 16.13
C ALA A 334 34.59 20.01 16.80
N ASP A 335 35.58 20.83 17.16
CA ASP A 335 36.83 20.39 17.78
C ASP A 335 36.69 20.07 19.27
N ASP A 336 35.81 20.76 20.00
CA ASP A 336 35.78 20.73 21.47
C ASP A 336 34.42 20.34 22.08
N ALA A 337 33.33 20.40 21.31
CA ALA A 337 32.00 20.05 21.80
C ALA A 337 31.90 18.61 22.32
N ASP A 338 30.99 18.39 23.27
CA ASP A 338 30.69 17.06 23.81
C ASP A 338 30.08 16.15 22.74
N VAL A 339 29.28 16.73 21.84
CA VAL A 339 28.67 16.05 20.70
C VAL A 339 28.59 16.99 19.48
N VAL A 340 28.74 16.42 18.30
CA VAL A 340 28.62 17.12 17.01
C VAL A 340 27.41 16.56 16.27
N VAL A 341 26.43 17.41 15.97
CA VAL A 341 25.25 17.07 15.17
C VAL A 341 25.48 17.57 13.75
N ALA A 342 25.47 16.67 12.77
CA ALA A 342 25.55 17.03 11.36
C ALA A 342 24.17 16.91 10.71
N LEU A 343 23.53 18.05 10.44
CA LEU A 343 22.30 18.11 9.65
C LEU A 343 22.64 17.78 8.20
N SER A 344 22.08 16.71 7.66
CA SER A 344 22.45 16.21 6.34
C SER A 344 21.34 15.39 5.68
N HIS A 345 21.26 15.48 4.36
CA HIS A 345 20.44 14.61 3.51
C HIS A 345 21.25 13.42 2.95
N THR A 346 22.56 13.39 3.19
CA THR A 346 23.45 12.29 2.78
C THR A 346 24.22 11.71 3.97
N PRO A 347 24.76 10.50 3.85
CA PRO A 347 25.57 9.90 4.91
C PRO A 347 26.72 10.80 5.36
N VAL A 348 26.99 10.80 6.66
CA VAL A 348 27.95 11.71 7.31
C VAL A 348 29.30 11.06 7.63
N ILE A 349 29.51 9.79 7.27
CA ILE A 349 30.77 9.06 7.52
C ILE A 349 32.01 9.77 6.97
N GLU A 350 31.94 10.38 5.79
CA GLU A 350 33.08 11.10 5.21
C GLU A 350 33.43 12.37 6.01
N LEU A 351 32.40 13.07 6.51
CA LEU A 351 32.57 14.21 7.41
C LEU A 351 33.13 13.75 8.75
N ALA A 352 32.59 12.67 9.32
CA ALA A 352 33.05 12.10 10.57
C ALA A 352 34.55 11.78 10.51
N ALA A 353 35.01 11.15 9.44
CA ALA A 353 36.42 10.78 9.25
C ALA A 353 37.40 11.97 9.21
N GLN A 354 36.90 13.19 8.96
CA GLN A 354 37.71 14.41 8.92
C GLN A 354 37.75 15.15 10.26
N LEU A 355 36.89 14.79 11.21
CA LEU A 355 36.85 15.43 12.52
C LEU A 355 37.91 14.88 13.48
N PRO A 356 38.39 15.68 14.45
CA PRO A 356 39.35 15.23 15.45
C PRO A 356 38.77 14.17 16.40
N HIS A 357 37.45 14.20 16.61
CA HIS A 357 36.73 13.30 17.51
C HIS A 357 35.53 12.65 16.78
N PRO A 358 35.77 11.75 15.81
CA PRO A 358 34.71 11.16 14.97
C PRO A 358 33.63 10.44 15.78
N SER A 359 33.99 9.90 16.96
CA SER A 359 33.05 9.18 17.83
C SER A 359 31.98 10.07 18.48
N ARG A 360 32.13 11.40 18.39
CA ARG A 360 31.17 12.38 18.87
C ARG A 360 30.23 12.88 17.77
N LEU A 361 30.47 12.53 16.50
CA LEU A 361 29.59 12.94 15.41
C LEU A 361 28.42 11.99 15.25
N VAL A 362 27.23 12.58 15.13
CA VAL A 362 25.98 11.90 14.81
C VAL A 362 25.32 12.65 13.65
N GLY A 363 24.90 11.92 12.62
CA GLY A 363 24.12 12.48 11.54
C GLY A 363 22.68 12.69 11.98
N LEU A 364 22.05 13.75 11.47
CA LEU A 364 20.65 14.01 11.74
C LEU A 364 19.95 14.43 10.45
N HIS A 365 19.05 13.57 9.98
CA HIS A 365 18.18 13.88 8.85
C HIS A 365 16.82 14.33 9.36
N LEU A 366 16.40 15.54 8.99
CA LEU A 366 15.14 16.12 9.46
C LEU A 366 14.01 15.76 8.49
N VAL A 367 13.01 15.00 8.97
CA VAL A 367 11.87 14.59 8.16
C VAL A 367 10.63 15.37 8.58
N GLY A 368 10.22 16.31 7.74
CA GLY A 368 9.16 17.27 8.05
C GLY A 368 9.42 18.00 9.37
N ASP A 369 8.39 18.17 10.19
CA ASP A 369 8.50 18.84 11.50
C ASP A 369 8.49 17.88 12.70
N LYS A 370 8.20 16.60 12.48
CA LYS A 370 7.87 15.66 13.56
C LYS A 370 8.95 14.63 13.84
N VAL A 371 9.77 14.28 12.84
CA VAL A 371 10.75 13.20 12.95
C VAL A 371 12.14 13.75 12.69
N ALA A 372 13.13 13.15 13.36
CA ALA A 372 14.52 13.28 12.98
C ALA A 372 15.20 11.91 13.06
N GLU A 373 15.83 11.51 11.97
CA GLU A 373 16.56 10.24 11.88
C GLU A 373 17.98 10.44 12.39
N VAL A 374 18.30 9.76 13.49
CA VAL A 374 19.57 9.86 14.21
C VAL A 374 20.50 8.79 13.66
N ALA A 375 21.34 9.21 12.71
CA ALA A 375 22.21 8.33 11.95
C ALA A 375 23.56 8.14 12.64
N SER A 376 23.82 6.90 13.07
CA SER A 376 25.09 6.52 13.68
C SER A 376 26.04 5.94 12.63
N THR A 377 27.23 6.52 12.54
CA THR A 377 28.32 5.98 11.72
C THR A 377 28.96 4.78 12.42
N VAL A 378 29.84 4.05 11.72
CA VAL A 378 30.66 3.00 12.35
C VAL A 378 31.64 3.53 13.41
N LEU A 379 31.89 4.84 13.43
CA LEU A 379 32.78 5.50 14.41
C LEU A 379 32.02 6.07 15.60
N THR A 380 30.72 6.34 15.44
CA THR A 380 29.87 7.02 16.43
C THR A 380 29.77 6.21 17.73
N SER A 381 30.01 6.87 18.87
CA SER A 381 29.87 6.22 20.17
C SER A 381 28.39 6.07 20.58
N PRO A 382 28.01 5.00 21.29
CA PRO A 382 26.65 4.84 21.80
C PRO A 382 26.20 5.98 22.73
N ASP A 383 27.13 6.62 23.45
CA ASP A 383 26.85 7.79 24.29
C ASP A 383 26.47 9.01 23.45
N ALA A 384 27.18 9.27 22.35
CA ALA A 384 26.83 10.36 21.43
C ALA A 384 25.44 10.14 20.81
N THR A 385 25.14 8.92 20.36
CA THR A 385 23.81 8.57 19.81
C THR A 385 22.71 8.84 20.83
N ARG A 386 22.86 8.35 22.08
CA ARG A 386 21.88 8.59 23.16
C ARG A 386 21.73 10.06 23.49
N ALA A 387 22.82 10.82 23.48
CA ALA A 387 22.77 12.25 23.72
C ALA A 387 21.94 12.95 22.65
N VAL A 388 22.23 12.71 21.36
CA VAL A 388 21.49 13.31 20.25
C VAL A 388 20.03 12.87 20.21
N GLU A 389 19.74 11.61 20.51
CA GLU A 389 18.37 11.11 20.66
C GLU A 389 17.58 11.94 21.69
N GLY A 390 18.19 12.27 22.83
CA GLY A 390 17.59 13.15 23.83
C GLY A 390 17.48 14.61 23.38
N LEU A 391 18.48 15.14 22.67
CA LEU A 391 18.43 16.49 22.08
C LEU A 391 17.28 16.63 21.08
N VAL A 392 17.05 15.63 20.23
CA VAL A 392 15.94 15.59 19.27
C VAL A 392 14.59 15.68 19.97
N ARG A 393 14.40 14.95 21.08
CA ARG A 393 13.18 15.04 21.89
C ARG A 393 12.98 16.43 22.48
N ILE A 394 14.05 17.06 22.95
CA ILE A 394 14.01 18.40 23.54
C ILE A 394 13.57 19.45 22.53
N VAL A 395 14.01 19.35 21.27
CA VAL A 395 13.58 20.26 20.19
C VAL A 395 12.19 19.90 19.62
N GLY A 396 11.45 19.01 20.28
CA GLY A 396 10.06 18.69 19.96
C GLY A 396 9.88 17.67 18.84
N ARG A 397 10.92 16.90 18.50
CA ARG A 397 10.90 15.91 17.42
C ARG A 397 10.98 14.48 17.97
N THR A 398 10.54 13.51 17.18
CA THR A 398 10.62 12.08 17.47
C THR A 398 11.93 11.53 16.89
N PRO A 399 12.85 11.01 17.72
CA PRO A 399 14.07 10.40 17.22
C PRO A 399 13.81 9.03 16.63
N VAL A 400 14.37 8.77 15.44
CA VAL A 400 14.41 7.46 14.80
C VAL A 400 15.86 7.04 14.66
N LEU A 401 16.32 6.08 15.47
CA LEU A 401 17.70 5.62 15.41
C LEU A 401 17.93 4.78 14.14
N CYS A 402 18.97 5.10 13.39
CA CYS A 402 19.35 4.34 12.20
C CYS A 402 20.87 4.29 11.99
N LYS A 403 21.31 3.42 11.09
CA LYS A 403 22.68 3.43 10.57
C LYS A 403 22.86 4.55 9.57
N ASP A 404 24.06 5.12 9.51
CA ASP A 404 24.47 6.10 8.51
C ASP A 404 24.61 5.43 7.13
N ARG A 405 23.54 5.49 6.33
CA ARG A 405 23.38 4.83 5.02
C ARG A 405 22.59 5.76 4.09
N ALA A 406 22.74 5.59 2.78
CA ALA A 406 22.06 6.41 1.79
C ALA A 406 20.55 6.46 2.05
N GLU A 407 20.00 7.68 2.03
CA GLU A 407 18.56 7.97 2.20
C GLU A 407 17.95 7.54 3.54
N PHE A 408 18.78 7.23 4.54
CA PHE A 408 18.36 6.92 5.91
C PHE A 408 17.20 5.91 5.97
N VAL A 409 16.07 6.17 6.62
CA VAL A 409 14.93 5.23 6.71
C VAL A 409 13.77 5.67 5.83
N VAL A 410 13.34 6.93 5.95
CA VAL A 410 12.14 7.43 5.26
C VAL A 410 12.33 7.42 3.75
N ASP A 411 13.41 8.00 3.27
CA ASP A 411 13.65 8.16 1.84
C ASP A 411 14.09 6.83 1.21
N ALA A 412 14.81 5.98 1.98
CA ALA A 412 15.09 4.60 1.61
C ALA A 412 13.82 3.75 1.39
N LEU A 413 12.70 4.08 2.03
CA LEU A 413 11.40 3.44 1.78
C LEU A 413 10.57 4.16 0.72
N LEU A 414 10.53 5.48 0.78
CA LEU A 414 9.63 6.29 -0.03
C LEU A 414 10.10 6.35 -1.48
N TYR A 415 11.40 6.54 -1.75
CA TYR A 415 11.88 6.69 -3.12
C TYR A 415 11.69 5.43 -3.97
N PRO A 416 11.99 4.20 -3.50
CA PRO A 416 11.69 3.00 -4.27
C PRO A 416 10.19 2.80 -4.52
N TYR A 417 9.34 3.14 -3.54
CA TYR A 417 7.88 3.11 -3.70
C TYR A 417 7.40 4.07 -4.80
N LEU A 418 7.90 5.31 -4.80
CA LEU A 418 7.58 6.28 -5.86
C LEU A 418 8.12 5.84 -7.22
N ASN A 419 9.31 5.24 -7.24
CA ASN A 419 9.90 4.67 -8.45
C ASN A 419 9.03 3.54 -9.04
N ASP A 420 8.45 2.69 -8.19
CA ASP A 420 7.53 1.63 -8.62
C ASP A 420 6.23 2.20 -9.20
N ALA A 421 5.71 3.30 -8.64
CA ALA A 421 4.57 4.01 -9.24
C ALA A 421 4.92 4.59 -10.62
N VAL A 422 6.10 5.19 -10.78
CA VAL A 422 6.57 5.68 -12.10
C VAL A 422 6.69 4.53 -13.10
N ARG A 423 7.23 3.37 -12.71
CA ARG A 423 7.34 2.19 -13.59
C ARG A 423 5.98 1.62 -13.96
N MET A 424 5.04 1.63 -13.04
CA MET A 424 3.66 1.24 -13.28
C MET A 424 3.02 2.13 -14.37
N TYR A 425 3.13 3.45 -14.23
CA TYR A 425 2.64 4.39 -15.23
C TYR A 425 3.36 4.24 -16.59
N ASP A 426 4.70 4.16 -16.59
CA ASP A 426 5.52 4.01 -17.81
C ASP A 426 5.16 2.76 -18.63
N SER A 427 4.77 1.68 -17.94
CA SER A 427 4.32 0.46 -18.60
C SER A 427 2.91 0.52 -19.18
N GLY A 428 2.16 1.59 -18.90
CA GLY A 428 0.88 1.92 -19.53
C GLY A 428 -0.35 1.17 -19.01
N TYR A 429 -0.23 0.34 -17.96
CA TYR A 429 -1.38 -0.41 -17.45
C TYR A 429 -2.18 0.33 -16.35
N ALA A 430 -1.76 1.51 -15.90
CA ALA A 430 -2.58 2.38 -15.04
C ALA A 430 -2.19 3.85 -15.24
N GLY A 431 -3.18 4.75 -15.19
CA GLY A 431 -2.97 6.20 -15.30
C GLY A 431 -2.58 6.84 -13.97
N ILE A 432 -2.01 8.05 -14.01
CA ILE A 432 -1.55 8.80 -12.82
C ILE A 432 -2.71 9.04 -11.84
N GLU A 433 -3.87 9.48 -12.34
CA GLU A 433 -5.05 9.76 -11.51
C GLU A 433 -5.58 8.50 -10.81
N ASP A 434 -5.58 7.38 -11.55
CA ASP A 434 -6.02 6.09 -11.04
C ASP A 434 -5.06 5.55 -9.99
N ILE A 435 -3.74 5.69 -10.22
CA ILE A 435 -2.72 5.28 -9.25
C ILE A 435 -2.84 6.07 -7.95
N ASP A 436 -2.99 7.39 -8.04
CA ASP A 436 -3.14 8.25 -6.86
C ASP A 436 -4.46 7.98 -6.13
N ALA A 437 -5.57 7.85 -6.86
CA ALA A 437 -6.86 7.52 -6.28
C ALA A 437 -6.84 6.14 -5.59
N ALA A 438 -6.18 5.16 -6.19
CA ALA A 438 -6.06 3.81 -5.64
C ALA A 438 -5.35 3.83 -4.27
N MET A 439 -4.21 4.51 -4.17
CA MET A 439 -3.46 4.55 -2.91
C MET A 439 -4.16 5.40 -1.84
N ARG A 440 -4.78 6.52 -2.23
CA ARG A 440 -5.56 7.35 -1.29
C ARG A 440 -6.79 6.60 -0.75
N LEU A 441 -7.57 5.96 -1.62
CA LEU A 441 -8.84 5.34 -1.23
C LEU A 441 -8.70 3.90 -0.73
N GLY A 442 -7.71 3.16 -1.22
CA GLY A 442 -7.44 1.77 -0.85
C GLY A 442 -6.61 1.65 0.42
N CYS A 443 -5.61 2.51 0.60
CA CYS A 443 -4.70 2.47 1.75
C CYS A 443 -4.92 3.60 2.76
N GLY A 444 -5.77 4.59 2.46
CA GLY A 444 -5.98 5.75 3.33
C GLY A 444 -4.79 6.70 3.36
N TYR A 445 -3.98 6.72 2.30
CA TYR A 445 -2.80 7.59 2.23
C TYR A 445 -3.23 9.06 2.13
N PRO A 446 -2.47 9.99 2.74
CA PRO A 446 -2.81 11.42 2.72
C PRO A 446 -2.69 12.03 1.32
N ALA A 447 -1.80 11.48 0.48
CA ALA A 447 -1.58 11.86 -0.91
C ALA A 447 -1.28 10.60 -1.74
N GLY A 448 -1.53 10.66 -3.05
CA GLY A 448 -1.13 9.60 -3.97
C GLY A 448 0.38 9.63 -4.30
N PRO A 449 0.96 8.55 -4.84
CA PRO A 449 2.38 8.52 -5.22
C PRO A 449 2.83 9.70 -6.08
N PHE A 450 2.07 10.09 -7.10
CA PHE A 450 2.49 11.19 -7.98
C PHE A 450 2.33 12.55 -7.32
N GLU A 451 1.27 12.74 -6.52
CA GLU A 451 1.15 13.92 -5.63
C GLU A 451 2.36 14.04 -4.66
N MET A 452 2.80 12.92 -4.06
CA MET A 452 3.99 12.89 -3.19
C MET A 452 5.29 13.17 -3.97
N LEU A 453 5.43 12.57 -5.15
CA LEU A 453 6.58 12.74 -6.03
C LEU A 453 6.72 14.20 -6.50
N ASP A 454 5.63 14.86 -6.85
CA ASP A 454 5.61 16.28 -7.21
C ASP A 454 5.99 17.18 -6.01
N ALA A 455 5.53 16.84 -4.80
CA ALA A 455 5.85 17.60 -3.59
C ALA A 455 7.34 17.51 -3.21
N LEU A 456 7.98 16.36 -3.43
CA LEU A 456 9.41 16.14 -3.17
C LEU A 456 10.30 16.68 -4.29
N GLY A 457 9.80 16.63 -5.54
CA GLY A 457 10.53 16.96 -6.75
C GLY A 457 11.16 15.72 -7.40
N LEU A 458 10.96 15.60 -8.72
CA LEU A 458 11.48 14.48 -9.52
C LEU A 458 12.99 14.30 -9.41
N GLU A 459 13.73 15.42 -9.36
CA GLU A 459 15.19 15.42 -9.26
C GLU A 459 15.67 14.81 -7.94
N THR A 460 15.08 15.24 -6.82
CA THR A 460 15.38 14.75 -5.47
C THR A 460 15.23 13.23 -5.40
N VAL A 461 14.07 12.72 -5.86
CA VAL A 461 13.77 11.29 -5.81
C VAL A 461 14.71 10.50 -6.73
N ARG A 462 15.00 11.00 -7.94
CA ARG A 462 15.95 10.37 -8.87
C ARG A 462 17.35 10.28 -8.25
N ASP A 463 17.84 11.35 -7.63
CA ASP A 463 19.19 11.37 -7.07
C ASP A 463 19.32 10.49 -5.83
N GLY A 464 18.30 10.47 -4.97
CA GLY A 464 18.27 9.52 -3.86
C GLY A 464 18.25 8.07 -4.32
N LEU A 465 17.48 7.75 -5.37
CA LEU A 465 17.53 6.41 -6.01
C LEU A 465 18.93 6.07 -6.55
N ARG A 466 19.63 7.03 -7.14
CA ARG A 466 21.02 6.83 -7.59
C ARG A 466 21.97 6.61 -6.42
N ALA A 467 21.79 7.30 -5.29
CA ALA A 467 22.57 7.09 -4.07
C ALA A 467 22.35 5.68 -3.51
N LEU A 468 21.08 5.25 -3.37
CA LEU A 468 20.73 3.88 -2.98
C LEU A 468 21.35 2.86 -3.94
N TYR A 469 21.22 3.06 -5.26
CA TYR A 469 21.80 2.16 -6.25
C TYR A 469 23.34 2.11 -6.16
N ALA A 470 24.00 3.25 -5.95
CA ALA A 470 25.45 3.33 -5.82
C ALA A 470 25.96 2.56 -4.58
N GLU A 471 25.21 2.60 -3.48
CA GLU A 471 25.58 1.92 -2.25
C GLU A 471 25.29 0.42 -2.29
N TYR A 472 24.06 0.03 -2.63
CA TYR A 472 23.60 -1.35 -2.52
C TYR A 472 23.86 -2.19 -3.77
N ARG A 473 24.03 -1.54 -4.93
CA ARG A 473 24.17 -2.19 -6.24
C ARG A 473 23.01 -3.13 -6.60
N ASP A 474 21.85 -2.92 -5.98
CA ASP A 474 20.63 -3.66 -6.29
C ASP A 474 19.89 -2.94 -7.43
N PRO A 475 19.68 -3.59 -8.60
CA PRO A 475 18.89 -3.02 -9.70
C PRO A 475 17.52 -2.49 -9.30
N ALA A 476 16.98 -2.97 -8.18
CA ALA A 476 15.76 -2.45 -7.57
C ALA A 476 15.75 -0.93 -7.37
N PHE A 477 16.91 -0.38 -7.00
CA PHE A 477 17.08 1.05 -6.70
C PHE A 477 17.41 1.90 -7.91
N ALA A 478 17.64 1.30 -9.09
CA ALA A 478 17.88 2.09 -10.29
C ALA A 478 16.65 2.97 -10.58
N PRO A 479 16.84 4.27 -10.89
CA PRO A 479 15.73 5.12 -11.34
C PRO A 479 14.99 4.49 -12.51
N ALA A 480 13.67 4.67 -12.55
CA ALA A 480 12.87 4.33 -13.71
C ALA A 480 13.39 5.12 -14.93
N PRO A 481 13.47 4.49 -16.12
CA PRO A 481 13.91 5.20 -17.32
C PRO A 481 13.10 6.48 -17.59
N LEU A 482 11.78 6.44 -17.37
CA LEU A 482 10.93 7.62 -17.47
C LEU A 482 11.33 8.72 -16.49
N LEU A 483 11.59 8.40 -15.22
CA LEU A 483 12.03 9.40 -14.23
C LEU A 483 13.32 10.09 -14.66
N ASP A 484 14.31 9.33 -15.13
CA ASP A 484 15.56 9.88 -15.67
C ASP A 484 15.32 10.80 -16.88
N GLN A 485 14.45 10.39 -17.80
CA GLN A 485 14.11 11.19 -18.99
C GLN A 485 13.43 12.51 -18.61
N LEU A 486 12.48 12.47 -17.68
CA LEU A 486 11.74 13.65 -17.24
C LEU A 486 12.65 14.68 -16.60
N VAL A 487 13.52 14.26 -15.68
CA VAL A 487 14.46 15.20 -15.05
C VAL A 487 15.47 15.73 -16.07
N THR A 488 15.95 14.88 -16.98
CA THR A 488 16.87 15.30 -18.06
C THR A 488 16.22 16.33 -18.99
N ALA A 489 14.92 16.19 -19.25
CA ALA A 489 14.14 17.13 -20.05
C ALA A 489 13.76 18.41 -19.29
N GLY A 490 14.10 18.53 -17.99
CA GLY A 490 13.77 19.69 -17.16
C GLY A 490 12.29 19.76 -16.74
N VAL A 491 11.58 18.62 -16.81
CA VAL A 491 10.19 18.52 -16.35
C VAL A 491 10.17 18.57 -14.82
N ARG A 492 9.24 19.38 -14.26
CA ARG A 492 9.12 19.57 -12.81
C ARG A 492 8.02 18.73 -12.19
N SER A 493 6.91 18.56 -12.89
CA SER A 493 5.85 17.61 -12.53
C SER A 493 5.55 16.70 -13.70
N ILE A 494 5.33 15.42 -13.42
CA ILE A 494 4.88 14.46 -14.44
C ILE A 494 3.50 14.83 -15.00
N ARG A 495 2.71 15.61 -14.25
CA ARG A 495 1.38 16.09 -14.65
C ARG A 495 1.44 17.24 -15.65
N ASP A 496 2.62 17.82 -15.87
CA ASP A 496 2.84 18.83 -16.90
C ASP A 496 3.02 18.22 -18.30
N LEU A 497 3.08 16.88 -18.40
CA LEU A 497 3.20 16.18 -19.66
C LEU A 497 1.90 16.26 -20.48
N PRO A 498 2.01 16.41 -21.81
CA PRO A 498 0.88 16.59 -22.72
C PRO A 498 0.00 15.34 -22.92
#